data_AF-A0A8H6FG11-F1
#
_entry.id   AF-A0A8H6FG11-F1
#
_cell.length_a   1.000
_cell.length_b   1.000
_cell.length_c   1.000
_cell.angle_alpha   90.00
_cell.angle_beta   90.00
_cell.angle_gamma   90.00
#
_symmetry.space_group_name_H-M   'P 1'
#
loop_
_entity.id
_entity.type
_entity.pdbx_description
1 polymer ?
#
loop_
_entity_poly.entity_id
_entity_poly.type
_entity_poly.pdbx_seq_one_letter_code
_entity_poly.pdbx_strand_id
1 'polypeptide(L)'
;MYMATCILSRHRTTASGGSRKPALTVDQGFNNNTETILHEPSGSKLRSGDRTALQKARYFATPHSARVERSIGEKGFQQPATLESLLLTRFYESAVVIDRLIVDERRDETEFAVLCGIWPLFSRNERDSGWRLTSCGVFHAEDKKESRVVLKKIFTGRKGNASDCLVRENLGQAAFNLFVSLFLYRYLRLVVNLFAFSRLRPIPIPDIPRLTSQDVTVVIPSIEGDGEVLWETIRSILATEPFEIILVTIDAHLTRAELMIKHMCTSKVRIRSVSYPNKRRQMVHALPDIRTDITVFADDDVLWPPKLLPWMLAPLEDESYGGVGTNQRLRRAEAPTLQQRVYGYLNALYLERRNFDCASCMYMDGGLPCLSGRTVAYRSNILKDKAFIEGFTQEVWLGRYQLNADDDNFITRWLVSHDKKIGYQYHKEAEILTTLEDNPNFVKQCLRWSRSNWRSNITSMFCERHVWRKQPWSTYAVYQTTLLQWAFVWDCLLLYLYHTSTSAWSYDARMLGLVTLLSWMLMSKFLKLLGHYIRHPVDFLLLPVSIIFGYLHGLIKAKAMISLNVTAWGTRDGADDDDGSRMIRVNRKQQEAGNTFSILETSSYPNEKCEYPPSFLRCTTV
;
A
#
# COMPACT_ATOMS: atom_id res chain seq x y z
N MET A 1 22.91 -2.93 10.40
CA MET A 1 23.77 -4.13 10.40
C MET A 1 23.31 -5.16 11.41
N TYR A 2 23.37 -4.91 12.73
CA TYR A 2 23.05 -5.91 13.78
C TYR A 2 21.76 -6.72 13.54
N MET A 3 20.65 -6.07 13.20
CA MET A 3 19.37 -6.72 12.90
C MET A 3 19.44 -7.69 11.70
N ALA A 4 20.20 -7.35 10.66
CA ALA A 4 20.44 -8.24 9.52
C ALA A 4 21.32 -9.44 9.91
N THR A 5 22.30 -9.24 10.80
CA THR A 5 23.14 -10.33 11.32
C THR A 5 22.34 -11.32 12.15
N CYS A 6 21.39 -10.86 12.98
CA CYS A 6 20.49 -11.73 13.74
C CYS A 6 19.51 -12.53 12.87
N ILE A 7 18.97 -11.92 11.79
CA ILE A 7 18.11 -12.62 10.83
C ILE A 7 18.91 -13.66 10.03
N LEU A 8 20.14 -13.34 9.63
CA LEU A 8 21.01 -14.25 8.88
C LEU A 8 21.59 -15.40 9.73
N SER A 9 21.74 -15.25 11.06
CA SER A 9 22.24 -16.33 11.91
C SER A 9 21.18 -17.41 12.19
N ARG A 10 19.91 -17.04 12.41
CA ARG A 10 18.81 -18.01 12.63
C ARG A 10 18.52 -18.91 11.42
N HIS A 11 18.82 -18.47 10.20
CA HIS A 11 18.68 -19.33 9.01
C HIS A 11 19.82 -20.35 8.80
N ARG A 12 20.92 -20.28 9.56
CA ARG A 12 22.00 -21.29 9.49
C ARG A 12 21.80 -22.50 10.40
N THR A 13 20.82 -22.47 11.30
CA THR A 13 20.57 -23.55 12.27
C THR A 13 19.59 -24.64 11.83
N THR A 14 19.15 -24.63 10.56
CA THR A 14 18.25 -25.66 9.99
C THR A 14 18.79 -26.29 8.70
N ALA A 15 20.10 -26.61 8.64
CA ALA A 15 20.67 -27.57 7.68
C ALA A 15 22.12 -27.94 8.05
N SER A 16 22.34 -29.11 8.69
CA SER A 16 23.54 -29.96 8.55
C SER A 16 23.57 -31.14 9.53
N GLY A 17 22.70 -32.14 9.30
CA GLY A 17 23.09 -33.53 9.54
C GLY A 17 24.02 -33.94 8.40
N GLY A 18 25.26 -34.32 8.70
CA GLY A 18 26.31 -34.41 7.67
C GLY A 18 26.34 -35.71 6.87
N SER A 19 26.92 -35.65 5.67
CA SER A 19 27.62 -36.77 5.05
C SER A 19 28.78 -36.25 4.20
N ARG A 20 29.96 -36.86 4.35
CA ARG A 20 31.15 -36.57 3.54
C ARG A 20 31.09 -37.37 2.25
N LYS A 21 31.63 -36.83 1.15
CA LYS A 21 32.54 -37.55 0.24
C LYS A 21 33.38 -36.57 -0.60
N PRO A 22 34.54 -36.99 -1.12
CA PRO A 22 35.62 -36.08 -1.52
C PRO A 22 35.50 -35.56 -2.96
N ALA A 23 36.33 -34.57 -3.28
CA ALA A 23 36.49 -34.01 -4.61
C ALA A 23 37.16 -34.99 -5.59
N LEU A 24 36.78 -34.89 -6.86
CA LEU A 24 37.66 -35.06 -8.02
C LEU A 24 37.06 -34.35 -9.24
N THR A 25 37.94 -33.98 -10.17
CA THR A 25 37.73 -33.02 -11.28
C THR A 25 37.59 -33.74 -12.62
N VAL A 26 36.91 -33.11 -13.60
CA VAL A 26 37.01 -33.37 -15.07
C VAL A 26 36.44 -34.76 -15.48
N ASP A 27 35.55 -34.92 -16.49
CA ASP A 27 35.69 -34.49 -17.89
C ASP A 27 34.34 -34.46 -18.67
N GLN A 28 34.42 -34.22 -19.99
CA GLN A 28 33.36 -34.18 -21.00
C GLN A 28 32.70 -35.55 -21.29
N GLY A 29 31.46 -35.58 -21.82
CA GLY A 29 30.93 -36.81 -22.45
C GLY A 29 29.42 -36.91 -22.74
N PHE A 30 29.03 -36.62 -23.98
CA PHE A 30 27.99 -37.27 -24.81
C PHE A 30 26.83 -38.13 -24.23
N ASN A 31 25.61 -37.71 -24.64
CA ASN A 31 24.52 -38.49 -25.28
C ASN A 31 23.81 -39.70 -24.65
N ASN A 32 22.47 -39.63 -24.86
CA ASN A 32 21.51 -40.68 -25.23
C ASN A 32 21.01 -41.69 -24.18
N ASN A 33 19.67 -41.81 -24.17
CA ASN A 33 18.83 -43.02 -24.19
C ASN A 33 19.26 -44.23 -23.32
N THR A 34 18.37 -44.92 -22.62
CA THR A 34 17.13 -45.49 -23.17
C THR A 34 16.11 -45.83 -22.06
N GLU A 35 14.91 -46.20 -22.48
CA GLU A 35 13.71 -46.53 -21.72
C GLU A 35 13.81 -47.81 -20.83
N THR A 36 12.62 -48.29 -20.41
CA THR A 36 12.26 -49.67 -20.03
C THR A 36 12.70 -50.21 -18.65
N ILE A 37 11.87 -50.96 -17.90
CA ILE A 37 10.40 -51.07 -17.80
C ILE A 37 10.05 -51.91 -16.53
N LEU A 38 8.81 -51.80 -16.01
CA LEU A 38 8.09 -52.72 -15.09
C LEU A 38 8.87 -53.57 -14.04
N HIS A 39 8.47 -53.48 -12.76
CA HIS A 39 7.49 -54.43 -12.19
C HIS A 39 7.18 -54.19 -10.70
N GLU A 40 5.89 -54.02 -10.39
CA GLU A 40 5.28 -54.46 -9.13
C GLU A 40 5.08 -55.99 -9.19
N PRO A 41 4.99 -56.75 -8.07
CA PRO A 41 3.75 -56.72 -7.27
C PRO A 41 3.85 -57.08 -5.76
N SER A 42 2.74 -56.83 -5.03
CA SER A 42 2.11 -57.60 -3.92
C SER A 42 2.95 -58.28 -2.80
N GLY A 43 2.51 -58.38 -1.54
CA GLY A 43 1.27 -57.97 -0.87
C GLY A 43 1.01 -58.82 0.40
N SER A 44 -0.07 -58.52 1.15
CA SER A 44 -0.59 -59.26 2.32
C SER A 44 0.27 -59.22 3.62
N LYS A 45 -0.21 -59.38 4.86
CA LYS A 45 -1.48 -59.22 5.63
C LYS A 45 -1.20 -59.78 7.05
N LEU A 46 -1.96 -59.35 8.07
CA LEU A 46 -2.16 -59.87 9.47
C LEU A 46 -1.78 -58.81 10.53
N ARG A 47 -2.65 -58.14 11.32
CA ARG A 47 -3.84 -58.42 12.18
C ARG A 47 -3.55 -58.82 13.64
N SER A 48 -4.23 -58.11 14.56
CA SER A 48 -4.44 -58.34 16.03
C SER A 48 -3.20 -58.41 16.92
N GLY A 49 -3.10 -57.83 18.14
CA GLY A 49 -3.98 -57.01 19.00
C GLY A 49 -3.18 -56.63 20.29
N ASP A 50 -3.68 -56.05 21.39
CA ASP A 50 -4.95 -55.40 21.75
C ASP A 50 -4.72 -54.51 23.03
N ARG A 51 -5.71 -53.70 23.44
CA ARG A 51 -5.97 -53.15 24.80
C ARG A 51 -4.90 -52.34 25.59
N THR A 52 -5.20 -51.04 25.64
CA THR A 52 -5.28 -50.14 26.85
C THR A 52 -4.07 -49.71 27.70
N ALA A 53 -4.14 -48.41 28.04
CA ALA A 53 -3.71 -47.75 29.29
C ALA A 53 -2.29 -47.15 29.43
N LEU A 54 -2.26 -45.81 29.37
CA LEU A 54 -1.70 -44.86 30.37
C LEU A 54 -0.25 -44.97 30.90
N GLN A 55 0.40 -43.80 30.86
CA GLN A 55 1.49 -43.29 31.71
C GLN A 55 2.97 -43.63 31.39
N LYS A 56 3.81 -42.62 31.69
CA LYS A 56 5.28 -42.61 31.83
C LYS A 56 6.13 -42.64 30.55
N ALA A 57 6.24 -41.47 29.93
CA ALA A 57 7.55 -41.00 29.44
C ALA A 57 8.23 -40.16 30.55
N ARG A 58 9.37 -40.62 31.07
CA ARG A 58 10.34 -39.87 31.90
C ARG A 58 11.74 -40.43 31.62
N TYR A 59 12.76 -39.59 31.83
CA TYR A 59 14.19 -39.81 31.50
C TYR A 59 14.44 -39.82 29.97
N PHE A 60 15.01 -38.76 29.38
CA PHE A 60 16.30 -38.17 29.77
C PHE A 60 16.24 -36.69 30.16
N ALA A 61 17.08 -36.33 31.14
CA ALA A 61 17.35 -34.95 31.53
C ALA A 61 18.83 -34.78 31.85
N THR A 62 19.49 -33.80 31.23
CA THR A 62 20.76 -33.22 31.69
C THR A 62 20.85 -31.75 31.24
N PRO A 63 21.58 -30.87 31.96
CA PRO A 63 21.17 -29.46 32.09
C PRO A 63 22.23 -28.45 31.64
N HIS A 64 21.81 -27.30 31.07
CA HIS A 64 22.74 -26.21 30.70
C HIS A 64 22.21 -24.76 30.82
N SER A 65 21.20 -24.50 31.66
CA SER A 65 20.66 -23.14 31.88
C SER A 65 20.88 -22.54 33.28
N ALA A 66 21.46 -23.27 34.23
CA ALA A 66 21.49 -22.90 35.66
C ALA A 66 22.87 -22.41 36.18
N ARG A 67 23.74 -21.82 35.33
CA ARG A 67 25.10 -21.42 35.74
C ARG A 67 25.56 -20.04 35.25
N VAL A 68 24.67 -19.05 35.28
CA VAL A 68 25.04 -17.62 35.13
C VAL A 68 24.51 -16.74 36.28
N GLU A 69 23.44 -17.14 36.97
CA GLU A 69 22.80 -16.33 38.04
C GLU A 69 23.45 -16.40 39.45
N ARG A 70 24.63 -17.01 39.61
CA ARG A 70 25.37 -17.00 40.89
C ARG A 70 26.88 -16.80 40.71
N SER A 71 27.28 -15.56 40.40
CA SER A 71 28.67 -15.09 40.62
C SER A 71 28.82 -13.56 40.67
N ILE A 72 27.78 -12.79 41.04
CA ILE A 72 27.92 -11.36 41.34
C ILE A 72 27.16 -11.04 42.63
N GLY A 73 27.68 -11.56 43.74
CA GLY A 73 27.48 -11.00 45.07
C GLY A 73 28.79 -10.36 45.51
N GLU A 74 28.72 -9.17 46.12
CA GLU A 74 29.82 -8.52 46.84
C GLU A 74 31.10 -8.21 46.05
N LYS A 75 31.04 -7.16 45.22
CA LYS A 75 32.07 -6.11 45.21
C LYS A 75 31.49 -4.83 44.62
N GLY A 76 31.39 -3.79 45.44
CA GLY A 76 30.81 -2.51 45.03
C GLY A 76 31.73 -1.76 44.07
N PHE A 77 31.25 -1.50 42.85
CA PHE A 77 31.75 -0.44 41.99
C PHE A 77 30.59 0.11 41.16
N GLN A 78 30.09 1.29 41.52
CA GLN A 78 29.14 2.01 40.67
C GLN A 78 29.90 2.59 39.47
N GLN A 79 29.68 2.01 38.28
CA GLN A 79 29.91 2.73 37.02
C GLN A 79 28.56 3.09 36.42
N PRO A 80 28.36 4.33 35.94
CA PRO A 80 27.15 4.67 35.20
C PRO A 80 27.13 3.92 33.87
N ALA A 81 26.01 3.27 33.57
CA ALA A 81 25.80 2.61 32.28
C ALA A 81 25.99 3.64 31.14
N THR A 82 26.93 3.37 30.23
CA THR A 82 27.19 4.27 29.10
C THR A 82 25.97 4.34 28.19
N LEU A 83 25.75 5.49 27.55
CA LEU A 83 24.57 5.73 26.70
C LEU A 83 24.39 4.68 25.60
N GLU A 84 25.49 4.16 25.06
CA GLU A 84 25.48 3.04 24.10
C GLU A 84 24.84 1.77 24.67
N SER A 85 25.17 1.40 25.92
CA SER A 85 24.60 0.19 26.56
C SER A 85 23.09 0.32 26.79
N LEU A 86 22.62 1.52 27.14
CA LEU A 86 21.20 1.81 27.33
C LEU A 86 20.44 1.76 25.99
N LEU A 87 21.04 2.31 24.92
CA LEU A 87 20.48 2.28 23.57
C LEU A 87 20.46 0.86 22.99
N LEU A 88 21.53 0.07 23.16
CA LEU A 88 21.58 -1.35 22.77
C LEU A 88 20.52 -2.17 23.50
N THR A 89 20.33 -1.96 24.81
CA THR A 89 19.30 -2.65 25.59
C THR A 89 17.90 -2.30 25.10
N ARG A 90 17.59 -1.01 24.90
CA ARG A 90 16.29 -0.54 24.37
C ARG A 90 16.02 -1.02 22.94
N PHE A 91 17.06 -1.10 22.10
CA PHE A 91 16.95 -1.63 20.74
C PHE A 91 16.74 -3.16 20.74
N TYR A 92 17.35 -3.88 21.68
CA TYR A 92 17.16 -5.32 21.88
C TYR A 92 15.76 -5.64 22.42
N GLU A 93 15.27 -4.90 23.41
CA GLU A 93 13.88 -4.98 23.89
C GLU A 93 12.88 -4.78 22.73
N SER A 94 13.09 -3.76 21.90
CA SER A 94 12.27 -3.50 20.72
C SER A 94 12.32 -4.65 19.70
N ALA A 95 13.49 -5.25 19.49
CA ALA A 95 13.65 -6.40 18.60
C ALA A 95 12.99 -7.68 19.14
N VAL A 96 13.00 -7.90 20.47
CA VAL A 96 12.33 -9.03 21.13
C VAL A 96 10.80 -8.90 21.08
N VAL A 97 10.26 -7.68 21.21
CA VAL A 97 8.82 -7.42 21.01
C VAL A 97 8.40 -7.68 19.56
N ILE A 98 9.23 -7.29 18.59
CA ILE A 98 9.00 -7.63 17.17
C ILE A 98 9.03 -9.15 16.95
N ASP A 99 9.95 -9.89 17.57
CA ASP A 99 10.06 -11.35 17.46
C ASP A 99 8.81 -12.07 18.03
N ARG A 100 8.20 -11.54 19.10
CA ARG A 100 6.94 -12.08 19.67
C ARG A 100 5.72 -11.79 18.82
N LEU A 101 5.58 -10.55 18.32
CA LEU A 101 4.46 -10.13 17.45
C LEU A 101 4.44 -10.82 16.08
N ILE A 102 5.54 -11.44 15.67
CA ILE A 102 5.66 -12.27 14.46
C ILE A 102 5.14 -13.70 14.71
N VAL A 103 5.08 -14.18 15.96
CA VAL A 103 4.85 -15.60 16.29
C VAL A 103 3.49 -15.89 16.93
N ASP A 104 2.87 -14.94 17.65
CA ASP A 104 1.64 -15.19 18.42
C ASP A 104 0.39 -14.48 17.84
N GLU A 105 -0.76 -15.18 17.85
CA GLU A 105 -2.04 -14.67 17.34
C GLU A 105 -2.80 -13.79 18.34
N ARG A 106 -2.35 -13.73 19.61
CA ARG A 106 -2.90 -12.84 20.63
C ARG A 106 -2.05 -11.58 20.75
N ARG A 107 -2.58 -10.44 20.31
CA ARG A 107 -1.91 -9.13 20.40
C ARG A 107 -2.54 -8.32 21.53
N ASP A 108 -1.74 -8.04 22.54
CA ASP A 108 -2.12 -7.22 23.70
C ASP A 108 -1.81 -5.73 23.45
N GLU A 109 -2.62 -4.83 24.00
CA GLU A 109 -2.55 -3.39 23.72
C GLU A 109 -1.21 -2.77 24.16
N THR A 110 -0.60 -3.37 25.19
CA THR A 110 0.66 -2.94 25.80
C THR A 110 1.84 -2.99 24.82
N GLU A 111 1.90 -3.95 23.90
CA GLU A 111 3.02 -4.11 22.95
C GLU A 111 2.97 -3.08 21.79
N PHE A 112 1.78 -2.57 21.47
CA PHE A 112 1.60 -1.54 20.44
C PHE A 112 2.16 -0.18 20.87
N ALA A 113 2.03 0.18 22.16
CA ALA A 113 2.57 1.43 22.71
C ALA A 113 4.11 1.50 22.65
N VAL A 114 4.77 0.33 22.74
CA VAL A 114 6.23 0.18 22.59
C VAL A 114 6.64 0.39 21.13
N LEU A 115 5.95 -0.25 20.17
CA LEU A 115 6.22 -0.09 18.73
C LEU A 115 6.03 1.36 18.23
N CYS A 116 5.05 2.09 18.75
CA CYS A 116 4.81 3.47 18.34
C CYS A 116 5.67 4.51 19.07
N GLY A 117 6.55 4.10 19.99
CA GLY A 117 7.42 5.02 20.74
C GLY A 117 6.66 5.98 21.67
N ILE A 118 5.41 5.67 22.02
CA ILE A 118 4.52 6.51 22.84
C ILE A 118 4.76 6.28 24.34
N TRP A 119 5.47 5.21 24.70
CA TRP A 119 5.83 4.86 26.08
C TRP A 119 6.34 6.01 26.98
N PRO A 120 7.13 7.00 26.50
CA PRO A 120 7.56 8.14 27.34
C PRO A 120 6.42 9.04 27.87
N LEU A 121 5.18 8.88 27.37
CA LEU A 121 4.00 9.67 27.76
C LEU A 121 3.09 8.96 28.80
N PHE A 122 3.46 7.77 29.26
CA PHE A 122 2.68 6.98 30.22
C PHE A 122 3.54 6.56 31.42
N SER A 123 3.28 7.13 32.59
CA SER A 123 3.85 6.65 33.85
C SER A 123 2.91 5.65 34.51
N ARG A 124 3.43 4.47 34.87
CA ARG A 124 2.72 3.49 35.68
C ARG A 124 2.97 3.80 37.16
N ASN A 125 1.93 4.12 37.91
CA ASN A 125 2.02 4.30 39.36
C ASN A 125 1.88 2.94 40.04
N GLU A 126 2.85 2.51 40.85
CA GLU A 126 2.91 1.13 41.39
C GLU A 126 1.83 0.79 42.44
N ARG A 127 0.87 1.69 42.70
CA ARG A 127 -0.19 1.50 43.69
C ARG A 127 -1.63 1.49 43.17
N ASP A 128 -1.87 1.82 41.90
CA ASP A 128 -3.21 1.73 41.28
C ASP A 128 -3.12 1.09 39.89
N SER A 129 -4.01 0.14 39.59
CA SER A 129 -4.00 -0.66 38.36
C SER A 129 -4.58 0.05 37.12
N GLY A 130 -4.37 1.36 36.98
CA GLY A 130 -4.93 2.18 35.90
C GLY A 130 -3.92 3.14 35.27
N TRP A 131 -3.88 3.17 33.94
CA TRP A 131 -3.08 4.13 33.17
C TRP A 131 -3.74 5.52 33.17
N ARG A 132 -2.95 6.59 33.35
CA ARG A 132 -3.41 7.97 33.15
C ARG A 132 -2.55 8.69 32.11
N LEU A 133 -3.21 9.49 31.28
CA LEU A 133 -2.56 10.39 30.33
C LEU A 133 -1.98 11.59 31.10
N THR A 134 -0.67 11.84 31.05
CA THR A 134 -0.08 13.01 31.71
C THR A 134 -0.27 14.27 30.87
N SER A 135 -1.18 15.14 31.29
CA SER A 135 -1.33 16.50 30.74
C SER A 135 -0.08 17.34 31.01
N CYS A 136 0.45 18.00 29.97
CA CYS A 136 1.46 19.07 30.00
C CYS A 136 2.29 19.23 31.28
N GLY A 137 3.47 18.61 31.30
CA GLY A 137 4.53 18.93 32.27
C GLY A 137 5.12 20.32 32.03
N VAL A 138 4.43 21.37 32.47
CA VAL A 138 5.05 22.68 32.71
C VAL A 138 6.01 22.51 33.89
N PHE A 139 7.31 22.68 33.64
CA PHE A 139 8.32 22.69 34.71
C PHE A 139 8.14 23.94 35.57
N HIS A 140 7.27 23.86 36.58
CA HIS A 140 7.19 24.85 37.64
C HIS A 140 8.35 24.60 38.60
N ALA A 141 9.45 25.31 38.43
CA ALA A 141 10.57 25.27 39.36
C ALA A 141 10.18 25.92 40.70
N GLU A 142 10.01 25.09 41.73
CA GLU A 142 9.95 25.56 43.12
C GLU A 142 11.36 25.92 43.62
N ASP A 143 11.81 27.14 43.35
CA ASP A 143 12.64 27.85 44.33
C ASP A 143 12.43 29.37 44.31
N LYS A 144 11.59 29.85 45.24
CA LYS A 144 11.26 31.27 45.41
C LYS A 144 12.27 32.05 46.27
N LYS A 145 13.44 31.48 46.61
CA LYS A 145 14.48 32.19 47.39
C LYS A 145 15.70 32.62 46.59
N GLU A 146 16.14 31.88 45.56
CA GLU A 146 17.27 32.32 44.72
C GLU A 146 16.93 33.50 43.78
N SER A 147 15.66 33.67 43.44
CA SER A 147 15.18 34.70 42.50
C SER A 147 15.47 36.15 42.94
N ARG A 148 15.75 36.40 44.23
CA ARG A 148 16.17 37.73 44.74
C ARG A 148 17.67 37.99 44.64
N VAL A 149 18.51 36.97 44.45
CA VAL A 149 19.97 37.12 44.32
C VAL A 149 20.38 37.35 42.86
N VAL A 150 19.71 36.68 41.92
CA VAL A 150 19.98 36.84 40.47
C VAL A 150 19.62 38.24 39.96
N LEU A 151 18.50 38.82 40.42
CA LEU A 151 18.06 40.17 40.01
C LEU A 151 19.06 41.28 40.34
N LYS A 152 19.95 41.09 41.33
CA LYS A 152 20.97 42.09 41.70
C LYS A 152 22.23 42.05 40.83
N LYS A 153 22.46 40.96 40.07
CA LYS A 153 23.57 40.86 39.08
C LYS A 153 23.19 41.33 37.67
N ILE A 154 21.89 41.37 37.34
CA ILE A 154 21.41 41.80 36.02
C ILE A 154 21.64 43.31 35.78
N PHE A 155 21.72 44.12 36.84
CA PHE A 155 21.95 45.57 36.72
C PHE A 155 23.41 45.99 36.50
N THR A 156 24.36 45.05 36.41
CA THR A 156 25.78 45.35 36.15
C THR A 156 26.32 44.53 34.98
N GLY A 157 26.32 45.12 33.78
CA GLY A 157 27.34 44.79 32.77
C GLY A 157 26.94 43.92 31.57
N ARG A 158 25.84 44.22 30.87
CA ARG A 158 25.79 44.18 29.39
C ARG A 158 24.51 44.82 28.85
N LYS A 159 24.64 45.82 27.96
CA LYS A 159 23.53 46.34 27.15
C LYS A 159 23.22 45.36 26.02
N GLY A 160 22.55 44.25 26.35
CA GLY A 160 21.65 43.57 25.42
C GLY A 160 20.23 44.04 25.74
N ASN A 161 19.45 44.50 24.76
CA ASN A 161 18.12 45.00 25.06
C ASN A 161 17.22 43.85 25.56
N ALA A 162 16.51 44.06 26.67
CA ALA A 162 15.57 43.06 27.19
C ALA A 162 14.45 42.72 26.18
N SER A 163 14.14 43.64 25.26
CA SER A 163 13.26 43.39 24.10
C SER A 163 13.77 42.24 23.24
N ASP A 164 15.08 42.14 23.00
CA ASP A 164 15.65 41.19 22.05
C ASP A 164 15.64 39.78 22.64
N CYS A 165 15.82 39.66 23.96
CA CYS A 165 15.61 38.41 24.71
C CYS A 165 14.15 37.96 24.63
N LEU A 166 13.20 38.85 24.96
CA LEU A 166 11.76 38.53 24.90
C LEU A 166 11.27 38.18 23.49
N VAL A 167 11.75 38.90 22.46
CA VAL A 167 11.46 38.59 21.05
C VAL A 167 12.03 37.21 20.67
N ARG A 168 13.24 36.89 21.11
CA ARG A 168 13.88 35.60 20.83
C ARG A 168 13.21 34.42 21.55
N GLU A 169 12.75 34.61 22.78
CA GLU A 169 11.94 33.62 23.52
C GLU A 169 10.58 33.39 22.85
N ASN A 170 9.87 34.45 22.49
CA ASN A 170 8.59 34.37 21.76
C ASN A 170 8.75 33.68 20.39
N LEU A 171 9.81 33.98 19.64
CA LEU A 171 10.15 33.31 18.38
C LEU A 171 10.46 31.82 18.59
N GLY A 172 11.21 31.47 19.66
CA GLY A 172 11.50 30.08 20.03
C GLY A 172 10.23 29.28 20.34
N GLN A 173 9.31 29.86 21.13
CA GLN A 173 8.04 29.24 21.47
C GLN A 173 7.11 29.08 20.25
N ALA A 174 7.05 30.09 19.37
CA ALA A 174 6.29 30.00 18.13
C ALA A 174 6.86 28.91 17.21
N ALA A 175 8.19 28.84 17.05
CA ALA A 175 8.85 27.78 16.29
C ALA A 175 8.61 26.38 16.90
N PHE A 176 8.54 26.26 18.22
CA PHE A 176 8.21 25.00 18.90
C PHE A 176 6.77 24.57 18.65
N ASN A 177 5.81 25.49 18.76
CA ASN A 177 4.39 25.21 18.49
C ASN A 177 4.18 24.78 17.02
N LEU A 178 4.89 25.41 16.08
CA LEU A 178 4.91 25.02 14.67
C LEU A 178 5.59 23.66 14.45
N PHE A 179 6.70 23.38 15.13
CA PHE A 179 7.37 22.07 15.09
C PHE A 179 6.42 20.96 15.54
N VAL A 180 5.76 21.11 16.69
CA VAL A 180 4.80 20.13 17.23
C VAL A 180 3.62 19.97 16.27
N SER A 181 3.06 21.06 15.77
CA SER A 181 1.94 21.01 14.81
C SER A 181 2.31 20.28 13.53
N LEU A 182 3.49 20.55 12.95
CA LEU A 182 3.98 19.88 11.75
C LEU A 182 4.32 18.40 12.01
N PHE A 183 4.91 18.09 13.17
CA PHE A 183 5.20 16.72 13.59
C PHE A 183 3.92 15.89 13.70
N LEU A 184 2.91 16.41 14.41
CA LEU A 184 1.60 15.77 14.55
C LEU A 184 0.92 15.61 13.18
N TYR A 185 0.80 16.67 12.39
CA TYR A 185 0.23 16.62 11.03
C TYR A 185 0.90 15.56 10.15
N ARG A 186 2.23 15.42 10.24
CA ARG A 186 3.02 14.48 9.43
C ARG A 186 2.90 13.03 9.89
N TYR A 187 2.85 12.78 11.19
CA TYR A 187 2.96 11.42 11.76
C TYR A 187 1.66 10.85 12.33
N LEU A 188 0.65 11.66 12.64
CA LEU A 188 -0.66 11.20 13.12
C LEU A 188 -1.26 10.16 12.18
N ARG A 189 -1.28 10.44 10.87
CA ARG A 189 -1.73 9.50 9.84
C ARG A 189 -0.96 8.17 9.89
N LEU A 190 0.35 8.19 10.13
CA LEU A 190 1.13 6.94 10.18
C LEU A 190 0.71 6.10 11.39
N VAL A 191 0.59 6.71 12.57
CA VAL A 191 0.19 6.01 13.80
C VAL A 191 -1.23 5.45 13.68
N VAL A 192 -2.19 6.26 13.23
CA VAL A 192 -3.58 5.83 13.06
C VAL A 192 -3.71 4.76 11.96
N ASN A 193 -3.02 4.89 10.82
CA ASN A 193 -3.04 3.84 9.80
C ASN A 193 -2.35 2.55 10.29
N LEU A 194 -1.29 2.62 11.09
CA LEU A 194 -0.68 1.42 11.69
C LEU A 194 -1.65 0.71 12.65
N PHE A 195 -2.38 1.46 13.46
CA PHE A 195 -3.46 0.92 14.30
C PHE A 195 -4.54 0.27 13.43
N ALA A 196 -5.12 1.01 12.49
CA ALA A 196 -6.18 0.53 11.60
C ALA A 196 -5.77 -0.74 10.83
N PHE A 197 -4.59 -0.74 10.22
CA PHE A 197 -4.03 -1.89 9.52
C PHE A 197 -3.83 -3.11 10.43
N SER A 198 -3.40 -2.90 11.69
CA SER A 198 -3.22 -3.99 12.66
C SER A 198 -4.55 -4.60 13.15
N ARG A 199 -5.66 -3.85 13.03
CA ARG A 199 -7.00 -4.25 13.48
C ARG A 199 -7.90 -4.75 12.34
N LEU A 200 -7.60 -4.40 11.08
CA LEU A 200 -8.31 -4.91 9.91
C LEU A 200 -8.33 -6.45 9.91
N ARG A 201 -9.52 -7.00 9.68
CA ARG A 201 -9.73 -8.39 9.30
C ARG A 201 -10.43 -8.40 7.94
N PRO A 202 -10.06 -9.28 7.00
CA PRO A 202 -10.85 -9.47 5.79
C PRO A 202 -12.24 -9.99 6.17
N ILE A 203 -13.24 -9.68 5.35
CA ILE A 203 -14.59 -10.22 5.52
C ILE A 203 -14.52 -11.73 5.23
N PRO A 204 -14.93 -12.60 6.18
CA PRO A 204 -14.85 -14.04 5.99
C PRO A 204 -15.84 -14.50 4.93
N ILE A 205 -15.49 -15.59 4.23
CA ILE A 205 -16.43 -16.29 3.36
C ILE A 205 -17.56 -16.87 4.24
N PRO A 206 -18.85 -16.68 3.92
CA PRO A 206 -19.94 -17.29 4.68
C PRO A 206 -19.92 -18.81 4.60
N ASP A 207 -20.44 -19.48 5.63
CA ASP A 207 -20.57 -20.95 5.65
C ASP A 207 -21.48 -21.48 4.52
N ILE A 208 -22.48 -20.68 4.12
CA ILE A 208 -23.38 -20.95 3.01
C ILE A 208 -23.39 -19.70 2.10
N PRO A 209 -22.47 -19.61 1.12
CA PRO A 209 -22.44 -18.49 0.17
C PRO A 209 -23.62 -18.61 -0.81
N ARG A 210 -24.21 -17.47 -1.15
CA ARG A 210 -25.22 -17.35 -2.22
C ARG A 210 -24.56 -17.03 -3.55
N LEU A 211 -23.47 -16.25 -3.53
CA LEU A 211 -22.65 -15.97 -4.71
C LEU A 211 -21.52 -16.99 -4.84
N THR A 212 -21.39 -17.55 -6.03
CA THR A 212 -20.41 -18.57 -6.41
C THR A 212 -19.57 -18.11 -7.60
N SER A 213 -18.59 -18.92 -8.02
CA SER A 213 -17.85 -18.65 -9.26
C SER A 213 -18.73 -18.67 -10.53
N GLN A 214 -19.89 -19.33 -10.50
CA GLN A 214 -20.82 -19.33 -11.64
C GLN A 214 -21.65 -18.04 -11.74
N ASP A 215 -21.59 -17.17 -10.74
CA ASP A 215 -22.23 -15.85 -10.73
C ASP A 215 -21.25 -14.75 -11.19
N VAL A 216 -20.11 -15.15 -11.78
CA VAL A 216 -19.01 -14.28 -12.19
C VAL A 216 -18.68 -14.42 -13.67
N THR A 217 -18.78 -13.32 -14.43
CA THR A 217 -18.11 -13.17 -15.72
C THR A 217 -16.88 -12.28 -15.57
N VAL A 218 -15.73 -12.75 -16.08
CA VAL A 218 -14.48 -11.98 -16.04
C VAL A 218 -14.28 -11.28 -17.39
N VAL A 219 -13.96 -9.99 -17.39
CA VAL A 219 -13.68 -9.21 -18.59
C VAL A 219 -12.22 -8.78 -18.59
N ILE A 220 -11.48 -9.16 -19.64
CA ILE A 220 -10.05 -8.87 -19.81
C ILE A 220 -9.90 -7.99 -21.05
N PRO A 221 -9.72 -6.66 -20.91
CA PRO A 221 -9.28 -5.81 -22.01
C PRO A 221 -7.77 -5.99 -22.24
N SER A 222 -7.38 -6.45 -23.42
CA SER A 222 -5.97 -6.53 -23.85
C SER A 222 -5.78 -5.78 -25.16
N ILE A 223 -4.60 -5.20 -25.41
CA ILE A 223 -4.30 -4.58 -26.70
C ILE A 223 -3.74 -5.64 -27.65
N GLU A 224 -2.63 -6.29 -27.28
CA GLU A 224 -1.96 -7.34 -28.09
C GLU A 224 -2.87 -8.53 -28.42
N GLY A 225 -3.74 -8.94 -27.50
CA GLY A 225 -4.68 -10.05 -27.69
C GLY A 225 -4.07 -11.46 -27.59
N ASP A 226 -2.75 -11.61 -27.64
CA ASP A 226 -2.02 -12.86 -27.40
C ASP A 226 -0.75 -12.66 -26.53
N GLY A 227 0.03 -13.72 -26.35
CA GLY A 227 1.31 -13.71 -25.64
C GLY A 227 1.34 -14.55 -24.36
N GLU A 228 2.54 -14.94 -23.91
CA GLU A 228 2.75 -15.83 -22.77
C GLU A 228 2.14 -15.29 -21.46
N VAL A 229 2.32 -14.00 -21.19
CA VAL A 229 1.77 -13.35 -20.00
C VAL A 229 0.23 -13.41 -19.98
N LEU A 230 -0.42 -13.07 -21.09
CA LEU A 230 -1.88 -13.16 -21.22
C LEU A 230 -2.37 -14.62 -21.15
N TRP A 231 -1.60 -15.56 -21.72
CA TRP A 231 -1.90 -16.99 -21.62
C TRP A 231 -1.90 -17.47 -20.17
N GLU A 232 -0.89 -17.09 -19.38
CA GLU A 232 -0.82 -17.41 -17.96
C GLU A 232 -1.92 -16.71 -17.14
N THR A 233 -2.22 -15.45 -17.45
CA THR A 233 -3.33 -14.68 -16.86
C THR A 233 -4.64 -15.45 -17.03
N ILE A 234 -5.02 -15.76 -18.28
CA ILE A 234 -6.26 -16.48 -18.60
C ILE A 234 -6.29 -17.86 -17.94
N ARG A 235 -5.18 -18.61 -17.97
CA ARG A 235 -5.10 -19.92 -17.28
C ARG A 235 -5.33 -19.79 -15.78
N SER A 236 -4.75 -18.79 -15.12
CA SER A 236 -4.92 -18.58 -13.67
C SER A 236 -6.37 -18.20 -13.31
N ILE A 237 -7.04 -17.42 -14.17
CA ILE A 237 -8.44 -17.06 -14.02
C ILE A 237 -9.35 -18.28 -14.24
N LEU A 238 -9.11 -19.07 -15.29
CA LEU A 238 -9.85 -20.31 -15.56
C LEU A 238 -9.77 -21.32 -14.41
N ALA A 239 -8.63 -21.36 -13.70
CA ALA A 239 -8.44 -22.21 -12.52
C ALA A 239 -9.27 -21.79 -11.29
N THR A 240 -9.92 -20.62 -11.31
CA THR A 240 -10.94 -20.22 -10.33
C THR A 240 -12.38 -20.55 -10.76
N GLU A 241 -12.52 -21.20 -11.91
CA GLU A 241 -13.77 -21.69 -12.51
C GLU A 241 -14.90 -20.65 -12.68
N PRO A 242 -14.65 -19.42 -13.19
CA PRO A 242 -15.72 -18.46 -13.48
C PRO A 242 -16.74 -19.03 -14.48
N PHE A 243 -17.93 -18.41 -14.58
CA PHE A 243 -18.93 -18.76 -15.59
C PHE A 243 -18.36 -18.69 -17.01
N GLU A 244 -17.83 -17.51 -17.37
CA GLU A 244 -17.09 -17.28 -18.61
C GLU A 244 -16.07 -16.14 -18.46
N ILE A 245 -15.13 -16.08 -19.40
CA ILE A 245 -14.20 -14.97 -19.60
C ILE A 245 -14.54 -14.32 -20.95
N ILE A 246 -14.65 -12.99 -20.97
CA ILE A 246 -14.75 -12.19 -22.20
C ILE A 246 -13.42 -11.47 -22.40
N LEU A 247 -12.61 -11.96 -23.33
CA LEU A 247 -11.39 -11.30 -23.79
C LEU A 247 -11.77 -10.24 -24.83
N VAL A 248 -11.46 -8.97 -24.58
CA VAL A 248 -11.75 -7.87 -25.51
C VAL A 248 -10.45 -7.31 -26.06
N THR A 249 -10.15 -7.62 -27.32
CA THR A 249 -8.95 -7.15 -28.04
C THR A 249 -9.29 -6.02 -29.03
N ILE A 250 -8.37 -5.68 -29.92
CA ILE A 250 -8.62 -4.82 -31.08
C ILE A 250 -8.85 -5.63 -32.36
N ASP A 251 -9.59 -5.08 -33.33
CA ASP A 251 -9.94 -5.78 -34.58
C ASP A 251 -8.70 -6.32 -35.32
N ALA A 252 -7.59 -5.58 -35.28
CA ALA A 252 -6.30 -5.97 -35.86
C ALA A 252 -5.64 -7.21 -35.23
N HIS A 253 -6.06 -7.63 -34.04
CA HIS A 253 -5.47 -8.74 -33.29
C HIS A 253 -6.50 -9.83 -32.91
N LEU A 254 -7.73 -9.73 -33.42
CA LEU A 254 -8.78 -10.73 -33.22
C LEU A 254 -8.32 -12.15 -33.61
N THR A 255 -7.74 -12.33 -34.80
CA THR A 255 -7.24 -13.64 -35.27
C THR A 255 -6.14 -14.22 -34.38
N ARG A 256 -5.27 -13.37 -33.82
CA ARG A 256 -4.20 -13.81 -32.88
C ARG A 256 -4.79 -14.32 -31.57
N ALA A 257 -5.75 -13.59 -31.02
CA ALA A 257 -6.50 -14.00 -29.84
C ALA A 257 -7.27 -15.32 -30.08
N GLU A 258 -7.97 -15.44 -31.20
CA GLU A 258 -8.71 -16.67 -31.57
C GLU A 258 -7.79 -17.89 -31.67
N LEU A 259 -6.62 -17.74 -32.29
CA LEU A 259 -5.61 -18.80 -32.34
C LEU A 259 -5.14 -19.16 -30.92
N MET A 260 -4.77 -18.20 -30.08
CA MET A 260 -4.31 -18.47 -28.72
C MET A 260 -5.37 -19.22 -27.89
N ILE A 261 -6.63 -18.76 -27.89
CA ILE A 261 -7.72 -19.40 -27.15
C ILE A 261 -8.02 -20.81 -27.68
N LYS A 262 -7.95 -21.01 -29.00
CA LYS A 262 -8.09 -22.34 -29.61
C LYS A 262 -7.03 -23.33 -29.09
N HIS A 263 -5.79 -22.89 -28.90
CA HIS A 263 -4.72 -23.72 -28.32
C HIS A 263 -4.90 -24.00 -26.81
N MET A 264 -5.69 -23.20 -26.10
CA MET A 264 -6.07 -23.48 -24.70
C MET A 264 -7.15 -24.56 -24.55
N CYS A 265 -7.78 -25.00 -25.66
CA CYS A 265 -8.82 -26.05 -25.67
C CYS A 265 -9.99 -25.78 -24.70
N THR A 266 -10.39 -24.51 -24.53
CA THR A 266 -11.44 -24.09 -23.60
C THR A 266 -12.65 -23.49 -24.32
N SER A 267 -13.85 -23.83 -23.85
CA SER A 267 -15.12 -23.21 -24.29
C SER A 267 -15.57 -22.06 -23.38
N LYS A 268 -14.89 -21.83 -22.25
CA LYS A 268 -15.23 -20.77 -21.27
C LYS A 268 -14.71 -19.37 -21.64
N VAL A 269 -14.01 -19.21 -22.77
CA VAL A 269 -13.49 -17.91 -23.22
C VAL A 269 -14.19 -17.46 -24.50
N ARG A 270 -14.88 -16.32 -24.43
CA ARG A 270 -15.46 -15.62 -25.58
C ARG A 270 -14.54 -14.47 -25.96
N ILE A 271 -14.37 -14.23 -27.26
CA ILE A 271 -13.57 -13.10 -27.76
C ILE A 271 -14.50 -12.04 -28.34
N ARG A 272 -14.15 -10.78 -28.08
CA ARG A 272 -14.70 -9.59 -28.72
C ARG A 272 -13.58 -8.68 -29.17
N SER A 273 -13.87 -7.78 -30.09
CA SER A 273 -12.91 -6.79 -30.57
C SER A 273 -13.54 -5.42 -30.72
N VAL A 274 -12.70 -4.39 -30.67
CA VAL A 274 -13.06 -3.00 -30.97
C VAL A 274 -12.08 -2.41 -31.98
N SER A 275 -12.52 -1.48 -32.81
CA SER A 275 -11.67 -0.96 -33.90
C SER A 275 -10.50 -0.08 -33.44
N TYR A 276 -10.52 0.43 -32.21
CA TYR A 276 -9.47 1.30 -31.67
C TYR A 276 -9.14 0.94 -30.20
N PRO A 277 -7.85 0.91 -29.81
CA PRO A 277 -7.43 0.58 -28.45
C PRO A 277 -7.90 1.65 -27.46
N ASN A 278 -8.81 1.26 -26.56
CA ASN A 278 -9.33 2.14 -25.53
C ASN A 278 -9.95 1.29 -24.41
N LYS A 279 -9.29 1.23 -23.25
CA LYS A 279 -9.69 0.33 -22.15
C LYS A 279 -11.14 0.55 -21.71
N ARG A 280 -11.58 1.80 -21.57
CA ARG A 280 -12.98 2.11 -21.18
C ARG A 280 -13.99 1.61 -22.21
N ARG A 281 -13.71 1.78 -23.52
CA ARG A 281 -14.57 1.25 -24.59
C ARG A 281 -14.56 -0.29 -24.65
N GLN A 282 -13.39 -0.92 -24.47
CA GLN A 282 -13.26 -2.39 -24.41
C GLN A 282 -14.10 -2.95 -23.24
N MET A 283 -14.00 -2.35 -22.05
CA MET A 283 -14.81 -2.72 -20.88
C MET A 283 -16.31 -2.59 -21.14
N VAL A 284 -16.76 -1.48 -21.73
CA VAL A 284 -18.19 -1.25 -22.04
C VAL A 284 -18.70 -2.19 -23.13
N HIS A 285 -17.89 -2.48 -24.15
CA HIS A 285 -18.28 -3.35 -25.26
C HIS A 285 -18.62 -4.78 -24.82
N ALA A 286 -18.01 -5.28 -23.73
CA ALA A 286 -18.35 -6.58 -23.16
C ALA A 286 -19.69 -6.61 -22.39
N LEU A 287 -20.16 -5.48 -21.84
CA LEU A 287 -21.28 -5.46 -20.89
C LEU A 287 -22.61 -6.05 -21.42
N PRO A 288 -23.00 -5.89 -22.71
CA PRO A 288 -24.22 -6.50 -23.24
C PRO A 288 -24.18 -8.03 -23.29
N ASP A 289 -23.00 -8.65 -23.37
CA ASP A 289 -22.84 -10.10 -23.41
C ASP A 289 -22.93 -10.76 -22.03
N ILE A 290 -22.68 -10.00 -20.95
CA ILE A 290 -22.60 -10.50 -19.58
C ILE A 290 -24.00 -10.92 -19.10
N ARG A 291 -24.12 -12.14 -18.58
CA ARG A 291 -25.39 -12.68 -18.04
C ARG A 291 -25.42 -12.87 -16.52
N THR A 292 -24.25 -12.78 -15.89
CA THR A 292 -24.02 -13.00 -14.46
C THR A 292 -24.24 -11.74 -13.63
N ASP A 293 -24.44 -11.93 -12.32
CA ASP A 293 -24.70 -10.84 -11.37
C ASP A 293 -23.45 -10.05 -11.00
N ILE A 294 -22.26 -10.67 -11.08
CA ILE A 294 -20.97 -10.04 -10.80
C ILE A 294 -20.09 -10.00 -12.07
N THR A 295 -19.62 -8.80 -12.41
CA THR A 295 -18.56 -8.59 -13.41
C THR A 295 -17.24 -8.40 -12.69
N VAL A 296 -16.21 -9.17 -13.07
CA VAL A 296 -14.83 -8.90 -12.62
C VAL A 296 -14.03 -8.34 -13.78
N PHE A 297 -13.49 -7.13 -13.62
CA PHE A 297 -12.47 -6.63 -14.54
C PHE A 297 -11.09 -7.08 -14.07
N ALA A 298 -10.28 -7.57 -15.01
CA ALA A 298 -8.87 -7.92 -14.78
C ALA A 298 -7.98 -7.32 -15.87
N ASP A 299 -6.80 -6.82 -15.50
CA ASP A 299 -5.77 -6.45 -16.48
C ASP A 299 -5.18 -7.73 -17.12
N ASP A 300 -4.53 -7.60 -18.28
CA ASP A 300 -4.00 -8.73 -19.05
C ASP A 300 -2.73 -9.39 -18.45
N ASP A 301 -2.21 -8.85 -17.35
CA ASP A 301 -0.91 -9.18 -16.77
C ASP A 301 -0.96 -9.58 -15.28
N VAL A 302 -2.04 -10.26 -14.88
CA VAL A 302 -2.30 -10.68 -13.50
C VAL A 302 -2.40 -12.19 -13.31
N LEU A 303 -1.86 -12.68 -12.19
CA LEU A 303 -2.03 -14.08 -11.76
C LEU A 303 -2.94 -14.14 -10.54
N TRP A 304 -4.00 -14.95 -10.63
CA TRP A 304 -4.96 -15.18 -9.57
C TRP A 304 -4.58 -16.39 -8.71
N PRO A 305 -4.69 -16.30 -7.36
CA PRO A 305 -4.67 -17.49 -6.51
C PRO A 305 -5.97 -18.32 -6.72
N PRO A 306 -5.93 -19.67 -6.60
CA PRO A 306 -7.09 -20.52 -6.91
C PRO A 306 -8.37 -20.21 -6.10
N LYS A 307 -8.23 -19.62 -4.91
CA LYS A 307 -9.35 -19.29 -4.01
C LYS A 307 -9.80 -17.82 -4.12
N LEU A 308 -9.39 -17.09 -5.15
CA LEU A 308 -9.64 -15.66 -5.25
C LEU A 308 -11.13 -15.31 -5.24
N LEU A 309 -11.93 -15.96 -6.08
CA LEU A 309 -13.34 -15.61 -6.27
C LEU A 309 -14.15 -15.71 -4.96
N PRO A 310 -14.12 -16.80 -4.17
CA PRO A 310 -14.78 -16.85 -2.86
C PRO A 310 -14.42 -15.68 -1.94
N TRP A 311 -13.15 -15.28 -1.87
CA TRP A 311 -12.73 -14.13 -1.05
C TRP A 311 -13.22 -12.80 -1.61
N MET A 312 -13.22 -12.61 -2.93
CA MET A 312 -13.74 -11.39 -3.58
C MET A 312 -15.26 -11.27 -3.49
N LEU A 313 -15.99 -12.39 -3.48
CA LEU A 313 -17.45 -12.44 -3.41
C LEU A 313 -17.98 -12.26 -1.98
N ALA A 314 -17.21 -12.62 -0.95
CA ALA A 314 -17.66 -12.53 0.45
C ALA A 314 -18.25 -11.17 0.88
N PRO A 315 -17.72 -9.99 0.49
CA PRO A 315 -18.37 -8.70 0.78
C PRO A 315 -19.59 -8.41 -0.11
N LEU A 316 -19.67 -9.00 -1.31
CA LEU A 316 -20.79 -8.85 -2.25
C LEU A 316 -22.01 -9.68 -1.84
N GLU A 317 -21.95 -10.43 -0.74
CA GLU A 317 -23.14 -10.94 -0.08
C GLU A 317 -24.01 -9.82 0.53
N ASP A 318 -23.44 -8.65 0.82
CA ASP A 318 -24.21 -7.46 1.19
C ASP A 318 -24.51 -6.62 -0.07
N GLU A 319 -25.80 -6.49 -0.41
CA GLU A 319 -26.34 -5.72 -1.56
C GLU A 319 -25.96 -4.24 -1.57
N SER A 320 -25.52 -3.69 -0.43
CA SER A 320 -25.00 -2.33 -0.35
C SER A 320 -23.57 -2.20 -0.91
N TYR A 321 -22.78 -3.27 -1.02
CA TYR A 321 -21.47 -3.24 -1.69
C TYR A 321 -21.64 -3.18 -3.20
N GLY A 322 -21.06 -2.15 -3.83
CA GLY A 322 -21.07 -2.00 -5.29
C GLY A 322 -19.85 -2.58 -6.00
N GLY A 323 -18.72 -2.72 -5.29
CA GLY A 323 -17.51 -3.33 -5.82
C GLY A 323 -16.46 -3.67 -4.76
N VAL A 324 -15.60 -4.65 -5.08
CA VAL A 324 -14.61 -5.24 -4.16
C VAL A 324 -13.25 -5.38 -4.85
N GLY A 325 -12.22 -4.79 -4.25
CA GLY A 325 -10.84 -4.88 -4.70
C GLY A 325 -9.99 -5.89 -3.93
N THR A 326 -8.86 -6.26 -4.54
CA THR A 326 -7.89 -7.25 -4.05
C THR A 326 -6.59 -6.60 -3.55
N ASN A 327 -5.83 -7.27 -2.68
CA ASN A 327 -4.44 -6.90 -2.40
C ASN A 327 -3.51 -7.35 -3.53
N GLN A 328 -2.47 -6.54 -3.78
CA GLN A 328 -1.66 -6.63 -4.99
C GLN A 328 -0.17 -6.80 -4.68
N ARG A 329 0.52 -7.69 -5.41
CA ARG A 329 1.97 -7.88 -5.33
C ARG A 329 2.62 -7.90 -6.69
N LEU A 330 3.90 -7.52 -6.72
CA LEU A 330 4.71 -7.65 -7.91
C LEU A 330 5.05 -9.13 -8.15
N ARG A 331 4.71 -9.65 -9.34
CA ARG A 331 5.35 -10.85 -9.88
C ARG A 331 6.81 -10.50 -10.15
N ARG A 332 7.73 -11.06 -9.37
CA ARG A 332 9.16 -10.78 -9.48
C ARG A 332 9.75 -11.62 -10.62
N ALA A 333 10.64 -11.03 -11.41
CA ALA A 333 11.49 -11.79 -12.32
C ALA A 333 12.38 -12.78 -11.52
N GLU A 334 12.62 -13.96 -12.09
CA GLU A 334 13.32 -15.06 -11.41
C GLU A 334 14.83 -14.80 -11.30
N ALA A 335 15.45 -14.31 -12.38
CA ALA A 335 16.87 -13.96 -12.46
C ALA A 335 17.07 -12.48 -12.89
N PRO A 336 16.68 -11.49 -12.05
CA PRO A 336 16.73 -10.09 -12.43
C PRO A 336 18.16 -9.56 -12.49
N THR A 337 18.47 -8.75 -13.51
CA THR A 337 19.65 -7.88 -13.50
C THR A 337 19.58 -6.90 -12.32
N LEU A 338 20.71 -6.28 -11.96
CA LEU A 338 20.74 -5.27 -10.89
C LEU A 338 19.76 -4.12 -11.14
N GLN A 339 19.58 -3.70 -12.39
CA GLN A 339 18.62 -2.67 -12.77
C GLN A 339 17.18 -3.11 -12.52
N GLN A 340 16.80 -4.29 -13.02
CA GLN A 340 15.47 -4.87 -12.81
C GLN A 340 15.18 -5.12 -11.33
N ARG A 341 16.20 -5.51 -10.55
CA ARG A 341 16.07 -5.64 -9.10
C ARG A 341 15.77 -4.31 -8.42
N VAL A 342 16.39 -3.21 -8.85
CA VAL A 342 16.12 -1.87 -8.31
C VAL A 342 14.72 -1.38 -8.64
N TYR A 343 14.30 -1.45 -9.91
CA TYR A 343 12.95 -1.00 -10.31
C TYR A 343 11.86 -1.94 -9.79
N GLY A 344 12.06 -3.25 -9.85
CA GLY A 344 11.16 -4.25 -9.24
C GLY A 344 11.00 -4.04 -7.73
N TYR A 345 12.08 -3.69 -7.01
CA TYR A 345 11.96 -3.28 -5.61
C TYR A 345 11.11 -2.01 -5.44
N LEU A 346 11.34 -0.95 -6.21
CA LEU A 346 10.54 0.29 -6.14
C LEU A 346 9.05 0.06 -6.46
N ASN A 347 8.75 -0.80 -7.45
CA ASN A 347 7.41 -1.30 -7.79
C ASN A 347 6.76 -2.06 -6.63
N ALA A 348 7.46 -3.03 -6.04
CA ALA A 348 6.94 -3.81 -4.91
C ALA A 348 6.61 -2.92 -3.70
N LEU A 349 7.46 -1.93 -3.40
CA LEU A 349 7.17 -0.94 -2.36
C LEU A 349 6.01 0.02 -2.73
N TYR A 350 5.77 0.29 -4.00
CA TYR A 350 4.61 1.07 -4.45
C TYR A 350 3.31 0.31 -4.14
N LEU A 351 3.24 -0.96 -4.52
CA LEU A 351 2.09 -1.83 -4.24
C LEU A 351 1.90 -2.07 -2.72
N GLU A 352 2.97 -2.25 -1.94
CA GLU A 352 2.82 -2.44 -0.48
C GLU A 352 2.32 -1.16 0.21
N ARG A 353 2.84 0.03 -0.14
CA ARG A 353 2.28 1.29 0.41
C ARG A 353 0.80 1.46 0.04
N ARG A 354 0.44 1.15 -1.20
CA ARG A 354 -0.94 1.21 -1.68
C ARG A 354 -1.84 0.27 -0.88
N ASN A 355 -1.46 -1.00 -0.73
CA ASN A 355 -2.26 -1.96 0.02
C ASN A 355 -2.39 -1.56 1.49
N PHE A 356 -1.29 -1.12 2.13
CA PHE A 356 -1.31 -0.63 3.51
C PHE A 356 -2.27 0.56 3.68
N ASP A 357 -2.19 1.57 2.82
CA ASP A 357 -3.05 2.76 2.93
C ASP A 357 -4.51 2.45 2.59
N CYS A 358 -4.81 1.62 1.58
CA CYS A 358 -6.17 1.15 1.29
C CYS A 358 -6.75 0.31 2.43
N ALA A 359 -6.01 -0.66 2.96
CA ALA A 359 -6.42 -1.49 4.10
C ALA A 359 -6.72 -0.65 5.35
N SER A 360 -5.85 0.32 5.66
CA SER A 360 -6.03 1.24 6.78
C SER A 360 -7.30 2.08 6.64
N CYS A 361 -7.52 2.64 5.45
CA CYS A 361 -8.67 3.50 5.18
C CYS A 361 -9.99 2.71 5.17
N MET A 362 -9.98 1.50 4.60
CA MET A 362 -11.11 0.57 4.62
C MET A 362 -11.57 0.26 6.05
N TYR A 363 -10.64 0.06 6.99
CA TYR A 363 -10.98 -0.12 8.41
C TYR A 363 -11.54 1.16 9.06
N MET A 364 -11.01 2.33 8.71
CA MET A 364 -11.33 3.60 9.38
C MET A 364 -12.69 4.19 8.97
N ASP A 365 -13.01 4.19 7.67
CA ASP A 365 -14.25 4.78 7.14
C ASP A 365 -14.78 4.10 5.86
N GLY A 366 -14.29 2.90 5.51
CA GLY A 366 -14.68 2.20 4.29
C GLY A 366 -14.19 2.89 3.00
N GLY A 367 -13.35 3.91 3.10
CA GLY A 367 -12.83 4.66 1.95
C GLY A 367 -11.51 4.14 1.41
N LEU A 368 -11.23 4.51 0.16
CA LEU A 368 -9.97 4.29 -0.56
C LEU A 368 -9.94 5.21 -1.80
N PRO A 369 -8.77 5.54 -2.39
CA PRO A 369 -8.71 6.48 -3.51
C PRO A 369 -9.28 5.91 -4.81
N CYS A 370 -9.00 4.64 -5.10
CA CYS A 370 -9.50 3.91 -6.26
C CYS A 370 -9.44 2.39 -6.03
N LEU A 371 -10.42 1.64 -6.54
CA LEU A 371 -10.38 0.19 -6.70
C LEU A 371 -9.57 -0.16 -7.94
N SER A 372 -8.32 -0.63 -7.79
CA SER A 372 -7.41 -0.79 -8.94
C SER A 372 -7.94 -1.78 -9.98
N GLY A 373 -7.92 -1.35 -11.24
CA GLY A 373 -8.42 -2.12 -12.39
C GLY A 373 -7.71 -3.44 -12.70
N ARG A 374 -6.62 -3.79 -11.99
CA ARG A 374 -5.89 -5.04 -12.15
C ARG A 374 -6.73 -6.27 -11.87
N THR A 375 -7.54 -6.22 -10.82
CA THR A 375 -8.57 -7.23 -10.52
C THR A 375 -9.56 -6.63 -9.53
N VAL A 376 -10.80 -6.48 -9.96
CA VAL A 376 -11.87 -5.88 -9.16
C VAL A 376 -13.24 -6.42 -9.57
N ALA A 377 -14.03 -6.85 -8.59
CA ALA A 377 -15.43 -7.24 -8.79
C ALA A 377 -16.35 -6.02 -8.67
N TYR A 378 -17.40 -5.99 -9.47
CA TYR A 378 -18.51 -5.03 -9.40
C TYR A 378 -19.83 -5.77 -9.63
N ARG A 379 -20.93 -5.24 -9.10
CA ARG A 379 -22.26 -5.72 -9.50
C ARG A 379 -22.53 -5.36 -10.96
N SER A 380 -22.91 -6.34 -11.76
CA SER A 380 -23.20 -6.19 -13.19
C SER A 380 -24.29 -5.14 -13.46
N ASN A 381 -25.28 -5.01 -12.56
CA ASN A 381 -26.36 -4.03 -12.71
C ASN A 381 -25.89 -2.58 -12.61
N ILE A 382 -24.84 -2.28 -11.82
CA ILE A 382 -24.24 -0.93 -11.74
C ILE A 382 -23.53 -0.60 -13.05
N LEU A 383 -22.79 -1.55 -13.61
CA LEU A 383 -22.04 -1.33 -14.85
C LEU A 383 -22.94 -1.22 -16.08
N LYS A 384 -24.06 -1.93 -16.10
CA LYS A 384 -25.04 -1.93 -17.19
C LYS A 384 -26.01 -0.73 -17.16
N ASP A 385 -25.95 0.11 -16.12
CA ASP A 385 -26.75 1.32 -16.06
C ASP A 385 -26.38 2.30 -17.20
N LYS A 386 -27.40 2.93 -17.79
CA LYS A 386 -27.18 3.82 -18.94
C LYS A 386 -26.40 5.07 -18.56
N ALA A 387 -26.72 5.69 -17.43
CA ALA A 387 -26.02 6.88 -16.97
C ALA A 387 -24.57 6.54 -16.58
N PHE A 388 -24.32 5.35 -16.02
CA PHE A 388 -22.96 4.85 -15.79
C PHE A 388 -22.18 4.74 -17.10
N ILE A 389 -22.74 4.08 -18.13
CA ILE A 389 -22.06 3.88 -19.42
C ILE A 389 -21.76 5.23 -20.10
N GLU A 390 -22.73 6.15 -20.10
CA GLU A 390 -22.55 7.49 -20.66
C GLU A 390 -21.48 8.28 -19.90
N GLY A 391 -21.58 8.36 -18.57
CA GLY A 391 -20.60 9.05 -17.73
C GLY A 391 -19.20 8.46 -17.85
N PHE A 392 -19.07 7.14 -17.86
CA PHE A 392 -17.79 6.43 -17.95
C PHE A 392 -17.11 6.64 -19.30
N THR A 393 -17.87 6.67 -20.40
CA THR A 393 -17.31 6.84 -21.76
C THR A 393 -17.10 8.30 -22.16
N GLN A 394 -17.84 9.24 -21.59
CA GLN A 394 -17.84 10.66 -21.98
C GLN A 394 -17.19 11.60 -20.94
N GLU A 395 -16.57 11.07 -19.89
CA GLU A 395 -15.94 11.87 -18.84
C GLU A 395 -14.92 12.89 -19.40
N VAL A 396 -15.01 14.15 -18.94
CA VAL A 396 -14.13 15.25 -19.37
C VAL A 396 -13.40 15.92 -18.20
N TRP A 397 -12.06 15.93 -18.26
CA TRP A 397 -11.22 16.74 -17.38
C TRP A 397 -11.31 18.23 -17.78
N LEU A 398 -11.52 19.11 -16.78
CA LEU A 398 -11.71 20.56 -16.95
C LEU A 398 -12.79 20.94 -18.00
N GLY A 399 -13.77 20.06 -18.23
CA GLY A 399 -14.80 20.23 -19.26
C GLY A 399 -14.28 20.26 -20.71
N ARG A 400 -13.02 19.90 -20.95
CA ARG A 400 -12.31 20.10 -22.24
C ARG A 400 -11.64 18.85 -22.79
N TYR A 401 -11.06 18.01 -21.93
CA TYR A 401 -10.22 16.88 -22.34
C TYR A 401 -10.91 15.57 -21.98
N GLN A 402 -11.32 14.78 -22.97
CA GLN A 402 -11.92 13.47 -22.71
C GLN A 402 -10.92 12.53 -22.00
N LEU A 403 -11.39 11.82 -20.98
CA LEU A 403 -10.57 10.93 -20.16
C LEU A 403 -10.63 9.49 -20.68
N ASN A 404 -9.57 9.10 -21.39
CA ASN A 404 -9.34 7.72 -21.83
C ASN A 404 -8.56 6.90 -20.79
N ALA A 405 -7.81 7.57 -19.91
CA ALA A 405 -7.21 7.00 -18.70
C ALA A 405 -8.22 6.93 -17.54
N ASP A 406 -7.75 6.52 -16.36
CA ASP A 406 -8.43 6.70 -15.06
C ASP A 406 -9.76 5.92 -14.95
N ASP A 407 -9.85 4.74 -15.58
CA ASP A 407 -11.00 3.83 -15.56
C ASP A 407 -11.41 3.45 -14.13
N ASP A 408 -10.47 2.92 -13.34
CA ASP A 408 -10.66 2.56 -11.93
C ASP A 408 -11.15 3.73 -11.07
N ASN A 409 -10.58 4.91 -11.30
CA ASN A 409 -10.89 6.15 -10.60
C ASN A 409 -12.31 6.66 -10.88
N PHE A 410 -12.83 6.49 -12.11
CA PHE A 410 -14.23 6.83 -12.39
C PHE A 410 -15.18 5.89 -11.64
N ILE A 411 -15.01 4.57 -11.79
CA ILE A 411 -15.95 3.60 -11.21
C ILE A 411 -15.96 3.73 -9.68
N THR A 412 -14.79 3.96 -9.05
CA THR A 412 -14.73 4.19 -7.60
C THR A 412 -15.53 5.43 -7.18
N ARG A 413 -15.36 6.57 -7.85
CA ARG A 413 -16.12 7.80 -7.55
C ARG A 413 -17.62 7.61 -7.76
N TRP A 414 -18.01 6.88 -8.81
CA TRP A 414 -19.40 6.51 -9.08
C TRP A 414 -20.00 5.71 -7.93
N LEU A 415 -19.29 4.72 -7.37
CA LEU A 415 -19.78 3.99 -6.19
C LEU A 415 -19.98 4.93 -4.99
N VAL A 416 -19.03 5.84 -4.74
CA VAL A 416 -19.11 6.82 -3.64
C VAL A 416 -20.27 7.81 -3.85
N SER A 417 -20.57 8.25 -5.07
CA SER A 417 -21.68 9.17 -5.32
C SER A 417 -23.05 8.49 -5.13
N HIS A 418 -23.21 7.21 -5.47
CA HIS A 418 -24.47 6.45 -5.38
C HIS A 418 -24.66 5.66 -4.07
N ASP A 419 -23.99 6.05 -2.99
CA ASP A 419 -24.12 5.42 -1.66
C ASP A 419 -23.86 3.90 -1.64
N LYS A 420 -23.00 3.43 -2.55
CA LYS A 420 -22.54 2.04 -2.58
C LYS A 420 -21.28 1.90 -1.73
N LYS A 421 -21.28 0.91 -0.84
CA LYS A 421 -20.08 0.51 -0.09
C LYS A 421 -19.02 -0.02 -1.06
N ILE A 422 -17.77 0.18 -0.66
CA ILE A 422 -16.60 -0.35 -1.36
C ILE A 422 -15.97 -1.39 -0.44
N GLY A 423 -15.61 -2.55 -0.98
CA GLY A 423 -14.87 -3.59 -0.27
C GLY A 423 -13.41 -3.63 -0.69
N TYR A 424 -12.53 -4.01 0.24
CA TYR A 424 -11.14 -4.29 -0.05
C TYR A 424 -10.65 -5.46 0.78
N GLN A 425 -10.47 -6.61 0.13
CA GLN A 425 -10.10 -7.86 0.79
C GLN A 425 -8.58 -7.95 0.86
N TYR A 426 -8.02 -7.60 2.02
CA TYR A 426 -6.60 -7.78 2.32
C TYR A 426 -6.38 -9.18 2.93
N HIS A 427 -6.13 -10.17 2.08
CA HIS A 427 -5.91 -11.56 2.50
C HIS A 427 -4.93 -12.28 1.56
N LYS A 428 -4.24 -13.33 2.03
CA LYS A 428 -3.29 -14.08 1.19
C LYS A 428 -3.98 -14.74 -0.02
N GLU A 429 -5.15 -15.30 0.19
CA GLU A 429 -5.96 -15.89 -0.88
C GLU A 429 -6.71 -14.84 -1.72
N ALA A 430 -6.64 -13.56 -1.33
CA ALA A 430 -7.10 -12.41 -2.12
C ALA A 430 -5.93 -11.66 -2.79
N GLU A 431 -4.72 -12.22 -2.73
CA GLU A 431 -3.49 -11.58 -3.20
C GLU A 431 -3.21 -11.90 -4.67
N ILE A 432 -3.48 -10.96 -5.58
CA ILE A 432 -3.07 -11.08 -6.98
C ILE A 432 -1.59 -10.74 -7.16
N LEU A 433 -0.93 -11.45 -8.09
CA LEU A 433 0.37 -11.03 -8.63
C LEU A 433 0.14 -10.23 -9.92
N THR A 434 0.96 -9.21 -10.18
CA THR A 434 0.91 -8.36 -11.39
C THR A 434 2.33 -8.02 -11.83
N THR A 435 2.57 -7.88 -13.14
CA THR A 435 3.85 -7.33 -13.64
C THR A 435 3.82 -5.80 -13.65
N LEU A 436 5.00 -5.17 -13.64
CA LEU A 436 5.17 -3.72 -13.71
C LEU A 436 6.53 -3.40 -14.35
N GLU A 437 6.65 -2.22 -14.96
CA GLU A 437 7.88 -1.74 -15.61
C GLU A 437 9.12 -1.90 -14.71
N ASP A 438 10.01 -2.83 -15.05
CA ASP A 438 11.25 -3.15 -14.33
C ASP A 438 12.48 -2.39 -14.87
N ASN A 439 12.23 -1.40 -15.71
CA ASN A 439 13.19 -0.61 -16.46
C ASN A 439 12.90 0.91 -16.29
N PRO A 440 13.65 1.84 -16.90
CA PRO A 440 13.42 3.28 -16.75
C PRO A 440 12.02 3.80 -17.10
N ASN A 441 11.21 3.06 -17.89
CA ASN A 441 9.80 3.37 -18.12
C ASN A 441 8.95 3.37 -16.82
N PHE A 442 9.44 2.77 -15.73
CA PHE A 442 8.89 2.91 -14.37
C PHE A 442 8.61 4.38 -14.00
N VAL A 443 9.44 5.33 -14.44
CA VAL A 443 9.24 6.76 -14.18
C VAL A 443 8.05 7.31 -14.99
N LYS A 444 7.84 6.84 -16.23
CA LYS A 444 6.65 7.17 -17.05
C LYS A 444 5.38 6.58 -16.41
N GLN A 445 5.45 5.33 -15.93
CA GLN A 445 4.37 4.65 -15.20
C GLN A 445 3.99 5.43 -13.92
N CYS A 446 4.96 5.84 -13.10
CA CYS A 446 4.72 6.69 -11.93
C CYS A 446 4.11 8.04 -12.31
N LEU A 447 4.58 8.67 -13.40
CA LEU A 447 4.03 9.94 -13.90
C LEU A 447 2.55 9.78 -14.33
N ARG A 448 2.20 8.69 -15.00
CA ARG A 448 0.82 8.35 -15.39
C ARG A 448 -0.08 8.23 -14.17
N TRP A 449 0.23 7.34 -13.22
CA TRP A 449 -0.57 7.19 -11.99
C TRP A 449 -0.65 8.46 -11.16
N SER A 450 0.43 9.26 -11.15
CA SER A 450 0.44 10.56 -10.50
C SER A 450 -0.58 11.52 -11.13
N ARG A 451 -0.67 11.60 -12.46
CA ARG A 451 -1.71 12.40 -13.16
C ARG A 451 -3.12 11.91 -12.82
N SER A 452 -3.35 10.59 -12.83
CA SER A 452 -4.62 9.97 -12.44
C SER A 452 -5.05 10.39 -11.02
N ASN A 453 -4.14 10.24 -10.05
CA ASN A 453 -4.37 10.63 -8.66
C ASN A 453 -4.57 12.15 -8.49
N TRP A 454 -3.95 12.98 -9.34
CA TRP A 454 -4.18 14.43 -9.35
C TRP A 454 -5.60 14.76 -9.84
N ARG A 455 -6.02 14.20 -10.97
CA ARG A 455 -7.35 14.46 -11.56
C ARG A 455 -8.48 13.93 -10.70
N SER A 456 -8.42 12.64 -10.36
CA SER A 456 -9.45 11.95 -9.58
C SER A 456 -9.63 12.59 -8.22
N ASN A 457 -8.55 12.75 -7.44
CA ASN A 457 -8.69 13.23 -6.06
C ASN A 457 -9.15 14.70 -6.00
N ILE A 458 -8.81 15.53 -6.98
CA ILE A 458 -9.31 16.91 -7.07
C ILE A 458 -10.80 16.92 -7.42
N THR A 459 -11.24 16.09 -8.36
CA THR A 459 -12.67 15.98 -8.71
C THR A 459 -13.48 15.51 -7.50
N SER A 460 -13.01 14.48 -6.79
CA SER A 460 -13.62 13.97 -5.56
C SER A 460 -13.69 15.02 -4.44
N MET A 461 -12.59 15.74 -4.18
CA MET A 461 -12.56 16.72 -3.09
C MET A 461 -13.30 18.01 -3.41
N PHE A 462 -13.27 18.51 -4.65
CA PHE A 462 -13.68 19.89 -4.94
C PHE A 462 -14.88 20.03 -5.86
N CYS A 463 -15.23 19.02 -6.68
CA CYS A 463 -16.47 19.02 -7.46
C CYS A 463 -17.54 18.15 -6.79
N GLU A 464 -17.30 16.84 -6.72
CA GLU A 464 -18.26 15.84 -6.21
C GLU A 464 -18.48 15.99 -4.69
N ARG A 465 -17.41 16.28 -3.94
CA ARG A 465 -17.38 16.56 -2.49
C ARG A 465 -17.93 15.46 -1.58
N HIS A 466 -18.45 14.34 -2.10
CA HIS A 466 -19.01 13.24 -1.31
C HIS A 466 -18.03 12.68 -0.28
N VAL A 467 -16.74 12.58 -0.63
CA VAL A 467 -15.68 12.03 0.23
C VAL A 467 -15.55 12.75 1.58
N TRP A 468 -15.78 14.07 1.63
CA TRP A 468 -15.71 14.84 2.89
C TRP A 468 -16.74 14.41 3.93
N ARG A 469 -17.92 13.96 3.48
CA ARG A 469 -19.01 13.52 4.36
C ARG A 469 -19.00 12.01 4.59
N LYS A 470 -18.70 11.22 3.54
CA LYS A 470 -18.78 9.76 3.59
C LYS A 470 -17.49 9.09 4.07
N GLN A 471 -16.33 9.72 3.83
CA GLN A 471 -15.00 9.14 4.02
C GLN A 471 -13.99 10.19 4.55
N PRO A 472 -14.23 10.79 5.73
CA PRO A 472 -13.45 11.92 6.24
C PRO A 472 -11.99 11.55 6.58
N TRP A 473 -11.74 10.34 7.09
CA TRP A 473 -10.37 9.89 7.37
C TRP A 473 -9.62 9.64 6.06
N SER A 474 -10.22 8.93 5.10
CA SER A 474 -9.63 8.72 3.77
C SER A 474 -9.34 10.04 3.07
N THR A 475 -10.23 11.03 3.19
CA THR A 475 -10.07 12.38 2.63
C THR A 475 -8.78 13.03 3.14
N TYR A 476 -8.52 12.99 4.44
CA TYR A 476 -7.25 13.44 5.03
C TYR A 476 -6.07 12.53 4.66
N ALA A 477 -6.22 11.22 4.86
CA ALA A 477 -5.13 10.25 4.84
C ALA A 477 -4.62 9.91 3.43
N VAL A 478 -5.44 10.12 2.40
CA VAL A 478 -5.11 9.80 1.00
C VAL A 478 -5.42 10.97 0.04
N TYR A 479 -6.63 11.51 0.01
CA TYR A 479 -7.01 12.49 -1.03
C TYR A 479 -6.22 13.80 -0.90
N GLN A 480 -6.17 14.40 0.29
CA GLN A 480 -5.37 15.61 0.56
C GLN A 480 -3.87 15.41 0.33
N THR A 481 -3.38 14.17 0.40
CA THR A 481 -1.95 13.85 0.18
C THR A 481 -1.50 14.10 -1.25
N THR A 482 -2.43 14.11 -2.22
CA THR A 482 -2.18 14.60 -3.58
C THR A 482 -1.62 16.02 -3.52
N LEU A 483 -2.29 16.92 -2.79
CA LEU A 483 -1.90 18.32 -2.65
C LEU A 483 -0.71 18.51 -1.71
N LEU A 484 -0.67 17.77 -0.59
CA LEU A 484 0.18 18.11 0.55
C LEU A 484 1.38 17.20 0.76
N GLN A 485 1.52 16.05 0.08
CA GLN A 485 2.64 15.12 0.36
C GLN A 485 3.93 15.50 -0.37
N TRP A 486 4.58 16.57 0.10
CA TRP A 486 5.90 17.07 -0.33
C TRP A 486 6.99 16.65 0.67
N ALA A 487 7.31 15.35 0.69
CA ALA A 487 8.10 14.74 1.76
C ALA A 487 9.40 15.51 2.10
N PHE A 488 10.17 15.90 1.08
CA PHE A 488 11.42 16.66 1.22
C PHE A 488 11.23 18.03 1.88
N VAL A 489 10.28 18.84 1.39
CA VAL A 489 9.97 20.17 1.92
C VAL A 489 9.61 20.09 3.41
N TRP A 490 8.73 19.14 3.76
CA TRP A 490 8.32 18.94 5.15
C TRP A 490 9.40 18.32 6.03
N ASP A 491 10.29 17.48 5.50
CA ASP A 491 11.44 16.94 6.25
C ASP A 491 12.44 18.06 6.57
N CYS A 492 12.77 18.91 5.59
CA CYS A 492 13.62 20.08 5.79
C CYS A 492 13.00 21.11 6.75
N LEU A 493 11.71 21.42 6.61
CA LEU A 493 11.02 22.36 7.49
C LEU A 493 10.96 21.84 8.94
N LEU A 494 10.73 20.54 9.14
CA LEU A 494 10.72 19.93 10.48
C LEU A 494 12.09 20.03 11.17
N LEU A 495 13.18 19.78 10.43
CA LEU A 495 14.55 19.94 10.92
C LEU A 495 14.90 21.42 11.21
N TYR A 496 14.44 22.35 10.36
CA TYR A 496 14.62 23.79 10.58
C TYR A 496 13.87 24.30 11.82
N LEU A 497 12.60 23.92 11.99
CA LEU A 497 11.80 24.29 13.16
C LEU A 497 12.36 23.67 14.44
N TYR A 498 12.84 22.42 14.38
CA TYR A 498 13.59 21.80 15.48
C TYR A 498 14.86 22.60 15.82
N HIS A 499 15.68 22.93 14.82
CA HIS A 499 16.91 23.70 15.02
C HIS A 499 16.64 25.06 15.68
N THR A 500 15.60 25.78 15.24
CA THR A 500 15.25 27.11 15.74
C THR A 500 14.66 27.04 17.16
N SER A 501 13.71 26.15 17.42
CA SER A 501 13.06 26.00 18.73
C SER A 501 13.99 25.50 19.83
N THR A 502 14.96 24.64 19.50
CA THR A 502 15.96 24.13 20.46
C THR A 502 17.20 25.02 20.62
N SER A 503 17.20 26.23 20.04
CA SER A 503 18.39 27.12 20.04
C SER A 503 18.81 27.62 21.43
N ALA A 504 17.94 27.55 22.43
CA ALA A 504 18.23 27.88 23.83
C ALA A 504 18.56 26.66 24.71
N TRP A 505 18.49 25.43 24.17
CA TRP A 505 18.76 24.21 24.94
C TRP A 505 20.28 23.96 25.08
N SER A 506 20.68 23.22 26.11
CA SER A 506 22.05 22.68 26.22
C SER A 506 22.40 21.83 25.00
N TYR A 507 23.69 21.81 24.63
CA TYR A 507 24.19 21.03 23.49
C TYR A 507 23.75 19.56 23.54
N ASP A 508 23.91 18.89 24.69
CA ASP A 508 23.61 17.47 24.83
C ASP A 508 22.11 17.16 24.64
N ALA A 509 21.22 17.93 25.28
CA ALA A 509 19.78 17.80 25.09
C ALA A 509 19.35 18.04 23.64
N ARG A 510 19.98 19.02 22.97
CA ARG A 510 19.72 19.36 21.56
C ARG A 510 20.23 18.27 20.61
N MET A 511 21.36 17.64 20.90
CA MET A 511 21.88 16.52 20.11
C MET A 511 21.05 15.25 20.34
N LEU A 512 20.64 14.96 21.57
CA LEU A 512 19.76 13.83 21.89
C LEU A 512 18.43 13.94 21.14
N GLY A 513 17.74 15.10 21.24
CA GLY A 513 16.49 15.32 20.53
C GLY A 513 16.62 15.26 19.00
N LEU A 514 17.77 15.69 18.45
CA LEU A 514 18.04 15.59 17.01
C LEU A 514 18.21 14.13 16.57
N VAL A 515 18.96 13.34 17.34
CA VAL A 515 19.11 11.90 17.10
C VAL A 515 17.75 11.20 17.19
N THR A 516 16.95 11.47 18.23
CA THR A 516 15.59 10.93 18.37
C THR A 516 14.71 11.28 17.17
N LEU A 517 14.72 12.55 16.73
CA LEU A 517 13.96 13.01 15.56
C LEU A 517 14.41 12.30 14.27
N LEU A 518 15.71 12.20 14.02
CA LEU A 518 16.25 11.52 12.84
C LEU A 518 15.98 10.01 12.87
N SER A 519 16.09 9.36 14.03
CA SER A 519 15.72 7.95 14.21
C SER A 519 14.23 7.72 13.95
N TRP A 520 13.35 8.59 14.44
CA TRP A 520 11.91 8.54 14.15
C TRP A 520 11.61 8.78 12.66
N MET A 521 12.24 9.78 12.04
CA MET A 521 12.14 10.04 10.61
C MET A 521 12.53 8.80 9.79
N LEU A 522 13.65 8.14 10.12
CA LEU A 522 14.09 6.91 9.45
C LEU A 522 13.11 5.74 9.67
N MET A 523 12.70 5.49 10.92
CA MET A 523 11.75 4.43 11.28
C MET A 523 10.41 4.60 10.53
N SER A 524 9.93 5.83 10.41
CA SER A 524 8.67 6.15 9.71
C SER A 524 8.67 5.77 8.22
N LYS A 525 9.84 5.71 7.57
CA LYS A 525 9.98 5.28 6.17
C LYS A 525 9.97 3.75 6.04
N PHE A 526 10.27 3.03 7.13
CA PHE A 526 10.38 1.57 7.18
C PHE A 526 9.07 0.88 7.58
N LEU A 527 8.35 1.41 8.59
CA LEU A 527 7.21 0.72 9.23
C LEU A 527 6.13 0.21 8.25
N LYS A 528 5.70 1.04 7.28
CA LYS A 528 4.69 0.64 6.26
C LYS A 528 5.15 -0.48 5.32
N LEU A 529 6.45 -0.78 5.29
CA LEU A 529 7.08 -1.71 4.36
C LEU A 529 7.55 -3.00 5.03
N LEU A 530 7.31 -3.15 6.34
CA LEU A 530 7.76 -4.31 7.12
C LEU A 530 7.29 -5.65 6.51
N GLY A 531 6.05 -5.70 6.00
CA GLY A 531 5.51 -6.87 5.30
C GLY A 531 6.30 -7.27 4.05
N HIS A 532 6.92 -6.32 3.34
CA HIS A 532 7.84 -6.62 2.23
C HIS A 532 9.17 -7.19 2.75
N TYR A 533 9.78 -6.55 3.75
CA TYR A 533 11.09 -6.98 4.27
C TYR A 533 11.05 -8.31 5.03
N ILE A 534 9.92 -8.69 5.63
CA ILE A 534 9.75 -10.04 6.20
C ILE A 534 9.82 -11.11 5.09
N ARG A 535 9.19 -10.86 3.94
CA ARG A 535 9.19 -11.77 2.78
C ARG A 535 10.51 -11.72 1.99
N HIS A 536 11.18 -10.57 1.98
CA HIS A 536 12.38 -10.29 1.19
C HIS A 536 13.44 -9.53 2.01
N PRO A 537 14.07 -10.15 3.02
CA PRO A 537 14.97 -9.46 3.95
C PRO A 537 16.22 -8.86 3.27
N VAL A 538 16.69 -9.47 2.17
CA VAL A 538 17.84 -8.97 1.40
C VAL A 538 17.56 -7.61 0.74
N ASP A 539 16.30 -7.31 0.42
CA ASP A 539 15.94 -6.03 -0.19
C ASP A 539 16.06 -4.85 0.80
N PHE A 540 16.28 -5.10 2.10
CA PHE A 540 16.64 -4.05 3.06
C PHE A 540 17.92 -3.29 2.66
N LEU A 541 18.83 -3.93 1.91
CA LEU A 541 20.01 -3.28 1.34
C LEU A 541 19.65 -2.14 0.35
N LEU A 542 18.45 -2.17 -0.22
CA LEU A 542 17.93 -1.15 -1.13
C LEU A 542 17.10 -0.07 -0.39
N LEU A 543 17.03 -0.08 0.95
CA LEU A 543 16.35 0.96 1.73
C LEU A 543 16.79 2.40 1.36
N PRO A 544 18.09 2.72 1.18
CA PRO A 544 18.51 4.07 0.75
C PRO A 544 17.90 4.49 -0.59
N VAL A 545 17.80 3.56 -1.55
CA VAL A 545 17.20 3.81 -2.87
C VAL A 545 15.73 4.21 -2.72
N SER A 546 14.99 3.55 -1.82
CA SER A 546 13.57 3.89 -1.58
C SER A 546 13.38 5.27 -0.94
N ILE A 547 14.31 5.71 -0.09
CA ILE A 547 14.25 7.02 0.58
C ILE A 547 14.56 8.13 -0.44
N ILE A 548 15.63 7.96 -1.23
CA ILE A 548 16.00 8.89 -2.31
C ILE A 548 14.87 8.99 -3.34
N PHE A 549 14.35 7.85 -3.81
CA PHE A 549 13.22 7.83 -4.73
C PHE A 549 11.97 8.48 -4.12
N GLY A 550 11.72 8.32 -2.83
CA GLY A 550 10.62 8.98 -2.11
C GLY A 550 10.69 10.52 -2.15
N TYR A 551 11.89 11.10 -2.19
CA TYR A 551 12.08 12.53 -2.41
C TYR A 551 11.93 12.92 -3.89
N LEU A 552 12.56 12.17 -4.80
CA LEU A 552 12.47 12.40 -6.25
C LEU A 552 11.03 12.26 -6.79
N HIS A 553 10.21 11.40 -6.19
CA HIS A 553 8.79 11.23 -6.53
C HIS A 553 7.97 12.51 -6.27
N GLY A 554 8.45 13.43 -5.43
CA GLY A 554 7.89 14.79 -5.33
C GLY A 554 7.99 15.54 -6.66
N LEU A 555 9.12 15.44 -7.37
CA LEU A 555 9.31 16.05 -8.69
C LEU A 555 8.41 15.40 -9.75
N ILE A 556 8.18 14.08 -9.66
CA ILE A 556 7.21 13.37 -10.51
C ILE A 556 5.79 13.89 -10.25
N LYS A 557 5.42 14.15 -9.00
CA LYS A 557 4.13 14.78 -8.64
C LYS A 557 3.99 16.21 -9.16
N ALA A 558 5.05 17.02 -9.11
CA ALA A 558 5.05 18.37 -9.69
C ALA A 558 4.90 18.33 -11.23
N LYS A 559 5.67 17.46 -11.91
CA LYS A 559 5.56 17.26 -13.37
C LYS A 559 4.17 16.76 -13.78
N ALA A 560 3.54 15.91 -12.97
CA ALA A 560 2.16 15.47 -13.21
C ALA A 560 1.18 16.65 -13.15
N MET A 561 1.29 17.51 -12.13
CA MET A 561 0.40 18.66 -11.90
C MET A 561 0.36 19.64 -13.09
N ILE A 562 1.51 19.88 -13.74
CA ILE A 562 1.62 20.76 -14.92
C ILE A 562 1.30 20.04 -16.25
N SER A 563 0.94 18.75 -16.23
CA SER A 563 0.63 17.97 -17.43
C SER A 563 -0.63 17.11 -17.30
N LEU A 564 -1.62 17.61 -16.55
CA LEU A 564 -2.91 16.94 -16.34
C LEU A 564 -3.78 16.90 -17.61
N ASN A 565 -3.49 17.74 -18.59
CA ASN A 565 -4.05 17.72 -19.94
C ASN A 565 -3.72 16.44 -20.73
N VAL A 566 -2.67 15.69 -20.35
CA VAL A 566 -2.35 14.41 -20.99
C VAL A 566 -3.27 13.32 -20.43
N THR A 567 -4.33 12.99 -21.17
CA THR A 567 -5.39 12.05 -20.76
C THR A 567 -5.30 10.65 -21.38
N ALA A 568 -4.27 10.39 -22.21
CA ALA A 568 -4.00 9.10 -22.85
C ALA A 568 -3.21 8.11 -21.96
N TRP A 569 -3.10 6.84 -22.42
CA TRP A 569 -2.51 5.74 -21.64
C TRP A 569 -0.98 5.70 -21.64
N GLY A 570 -0.28 6.35 -22.59
CA GLY A 570 1.07 6.91 -22.41
C GLY A 570 2.25 5.95 -22.18
N THR A 571 2.03 4.64 -22.07
CA THR A 571 3.06 3.63 -21.71
C THR A 571 2.84 2.25 -22.35
N ARG A 572 1.99 2.10 -23.37
CA ARG A 572 1.85 0.85 -24.13
C ARG A 572 1.91 1.23 -25.61
N ASP A 573 2.75 0.55 -26.38
CA ASP A 573 2.82 0.75 -27.83
C ASP A 573 1.44 0.41 -28.45
N GLY A 574 1.05 1.09 -29.52
CA GLY A 574 -0.31 1.00 -30.08
C GLY A 574 -1.39 1.81 -29.33
N ALA A 575 -1.22 2.09 -28.04
CA ALA A 575 -2.24 2.80 -27.23
C ALA A 575 -2.28 4.32 -27.45
N ASP A 576 -1.25 4.88 -28.10
CA ASP A 576 -1.09 6.33 -28.32
C ASP A 576 -1.00 6.71 -29.82
N ASP A 577 -1.19 5.76 -30.73
CA ASP A 577 -0.90 5.88 -32.17
C ASP A 577 -1.84 6.82 -32.96
N ASP A 578 -3.04 7.12 -32.43
CA ASP A 578 -3.98 8.07 -33.04
C ASP A 578 -4.35 9.23 -32.09
N ASP A 579 -3.74 10.39 -32.33
CA ASP A 579 -4.03 11.66 -31.66
C ASP A 579 -5.50 12.10 -31.81
N GLY A 580 -6.13 11.79 -32.95
CA GLY A 580 -7.48 12.25 -33.29
C GLY A 580 -8.56 11.65 -32.42
N SER A 581 -8.48 10.35 -32.11
CA SER A 581 -9.40 9.68 -31.18
C SER A 581 -8.98 9.73 -29.71
N ARG A 582 -7.68 9.88 -29.40
CA ARG A 582 -7.17 9.85 -28.02
C ARG A 582 -7.19 11.21 -27.29
N MET A 583 -7.12 12.34 -28.01
CA MET A 583 -7.08 13.70 -27.45
C MET A 583 -8.27 14.57 -27.91
N ILE A 584 -9.50 14.02 -27.84
CA ILE A 584 -10.70 14.76 -28.22
C ILE A 584 -10.89 15.98 -27.31
N ARG A 585 -10.59 17.15 -27.87
CA ARG A 585 -10.89 18.45 -27.26
C ARG A 585 -12.34 18.79 -27.56
N VAL A 586 -13.22 18.64 -26.56
CA VAL A 586 -14.63 18.98 -26.70
C VAL A 586 -14.77 20.47 -26.99
N ASN A 587 -15.36 20.82 -28.12
CA ASN A 587 -15.47 22.20 -28.56
C ASN A 587 -16.66 22.88 -27.86
N ARG A 588 -16.44 24.02 -27.21
CA ARG A 588 -17.42 24.64 -26.31
C ARG A 588 -18.79 24.87 -26.96
N LYS A 589 -18.79 25.27 -28.24
CA LYS A 589 -20.02 25.47 -29.05
C LYS A 589 -20.80 24.18 -29.31
N GLN A 590 -20.14 23.01 -29.41
CA GLN A 590 -20.82 21.72 -29.56
C GLN A 590 -21.45 21.29 -28.23
N GLN A 591 -20.81 21.58 -27.11
CA GLN A 591 -21.31 21.34 -25.76
C GLN A 591 -22.56 22.21 -25.46
N GLU A 592 -22.56 23.46 -25.95
CA GLU A 592 -23.71 24.36 -25.87
C GLU A 592 -24.84 23.95 -26.84
N ALA A 593 -24.53 23.55 -28.08
CA ALA A 593 -25.52 23.10 -29.07
C ALA A 593 -26.19 21.76 -28.71
N GLY A 594 -25.45 20.82 -28.11
CA GLY A 594 -26.00 19.55 -27.62
C GLY A 594 -27.00 19.75 -26.48
N ASN A 595 -26.72 20.70 -25.58
CA ASN A 595 -27.64 21.05 -24.49
C ASN A 595 -28.96 21.68 -24.98
N THR A 596 -29.00 22.33 -26.14
CA THR A 596 -30.25 22.90 -26.67
C THR A 596 -31.22 21.83 -27.18
N PHE A 597 -30.73 20.62 -27.49
CA PHE A 597 -31.54 19.51 -28.02
C PHE A 597 -31.93 18.45 -26.98
N SER A 598 -31.35 18.51 -25.76
CA SER A 598 -31.59 17.54 -24.67
C SER A 598 -32.45 18.05 -23.51
N ILE A 599 -33.00 19.27 -23.60
CA ILE A 599 -33.85 19.86 -22.56
C ILE A 599 -35.29 19.29 -22.57
N LEU A 600 -35.64 18.48 -23.55
CA LEU A 600 -36.90 17.71 -23.57
C LEU A 600 -36.60 16.22 -23.33
N GLU A 601 -37.06 15.74 -22.18
CA GLU A 601 -37.15 14.32 -21.77
C GLU A 601 -35.84 13.53 -21.59
N THR A 602 -35.19 13.65 -20.42
CA THR A 602 -35.02 12.51 -19.48
C THR A 602 -34.46 12.94 -18.12
N SER A 603 -34.65 12.09 -17.11
CA SER A 603 -34.52 12.41 -15.69
C SER A 603 -33.12 12.22 -15.09
N SER A 604 -32.82 13.05 -14.07
CA SER A 604 -31.98 12.72 -12.92
C SER A 604 -30.55 12.24 -13.20
N TYR A 605 -29.78 13.09 -13.87
CA TYR A 605 -28.37 13.22 -13.53
C TYR A 605 -28.06 14.68 -13.20
N PRO A 606 -27.63 15.02 -11.96
CA PRO A 606 -27.10 16.34 -11.68
C PRO A 606 -25.73 16.43 -12.34
N ASN A 607 -25.74 16.79 -13.62
CA ASN A 607 -24.62 17.43 -14.30
C ASN A 607 -24.47 18.85 -13.73
N GLU A 608 -24.31 18.96 -12.41
CA GLU A 608 -23.67 20.11 -11.77
C GLU A 608 -22.32 20.21 -12.44
N LYS A 609 -22.19 21.17 -13.35
CA LYS A 609 -20.93 21.43 -14.07
C LYS A 609 -19.85 21.51 -13.00
N CYS A 610 -18.82 20.65 -13.12
CA CYS A 610 -17.72 20.60 -12.18
C CYS A 610 -16.99 21.96 -12.19
N GLU A 611 -17.43 22.86 -11.31
CA GLU A 611 -16.88 24.20 -11.14
C GLU A 611 -15.60 24.12 -10.33
N TYR A 612 -14.52 23.78 -11.04
CA TYR A 612 -13.16 23.89 -10.52
C TYR A 612 -12.92 25.32 -10.03
N PRO A 613 -12.27 25.51 -8.86
CA PRO A 613 -11.96 26.84 -8.34
C PRO A 613 -11.25 27.73 -9.39
N PRO A 614 -11.62 29.02 -9.54
CA PRO A 614 -11.02 29.90 -10.56
C PRO A 614 -9.48 30.02 -10.50
N SER A 615 -8.90 29.83 -9.32
CA SER A 615 -7.45 29.75 -9.10
C SER A 615 -6.82 28.51 -9.73
N PHE A 616 -7.50 27.36 -9.67
CA PHE A 616 -7.02 26.10 -10.24
C PHE A 616 -6.97 26.14 -11.77
N LEU A 617 -8.01 26.73 -12.39
CA LEU A 617 -8.09 26.90 -13.85
C LEU A 617 -6.92 27.72 -14.43
N ARG A 618 -6.39 28.70 -13.68
CA ARG A 618 -5.23 29.51 -14.11
C ARG A 618 -3.90 28.76 -14.07
N CYS A 619 -3.72 27.82 -13.13
CA CYS A 619 -2.50 27.03 -13.03
C CYS A 619 -2.39 25.93 -14.10
N THR A 620 -3.52 25.52 -14.70
CA THR A 620 -3.55 24.48 -15.76
C THR A 620 -3.48 25.03 -17.19
N THR A 621 -3.29 26.34 -17.36
CA THR A 621 -3.23 27.04 -18.67
C THR A 621 -1.83 27.54 -19.06
N VAL A 622 -0.79 27.03 -18.40
CA VAL A 622 0.63 27.32 -18.69
C VAL A 622 1.31 26.04 -19.18
#